data_AF-A0A286P3N5-F1
#
_entry.id   AF-A0A286P3N5-F1
#
_cell.length_a   1.000
_cell.length_b   1.000
_cell.length_c   1.000
_cell.angle_alpha   90.00
_cell.angle_beta   90.00
_cell.angle_gamma   90.00
#
_symmetry.space_group_name_H-M   'P 1'
#
loop_
_entity.id
_entity.type
_entity.pdbx_description
1 polymer ?
#
loop_
_entity_poly.entity_id
_entity_poly.type
_entity_poly.pdbx_seq_one_letter_code
_entity_poly.pdbx_strand_id
1 'polypeptide(L)'
;MINKRFSFVILGCLLLAASAAHSQPPFGRDAPAMPFIARQPQVRPGISLDQAIQRIRRETGGRILSADTIRNGGGVTYRIKVLLPDGRVKVFHVDGRG
;
A
#
# COMPACT_ATOMS: atom_id res chain seq x y z
N MET A 1 -22.13 6.63 1.93
CA MET A 1 -21.89 5.68 3.04
C MET A 1 -22.03 4.27 2.48
N ILE A 2 -20.92 3.57 2.25
CA ILE A 2 -20.94 2.13 1.99
C ILE A 2 -19.70 1.53 2.65
N ASN A 3 -19.98 0.77 3.68
CA ASN A 3 -19.05 0.23 4.65
C ASN A 3 -19.02 -1.27 4.35
N LYS A 4 -17.88 -1.83 3.94
CA LYS A 4 -17.72 -3.29 3.75
C LYS A 4 -16.43 -3.72 4.45
N ARG A 5 -16.52 -3.92 5.77
CA ARG A 5 -16.61 -5.21 6.47
C ARG A 5 -15.30 -6.03 6.36
N PHE A 6 -14.39 -5.72 7.28
CA PHE A 6 -13.28 -6.59 7.67
C PHE A 6 -13.84 -7.92 8.17
N SER A 7 -13.55 -9.01 7.47
CA SER A 7 -13.93 -10.36 7.86
C SER A 7 -12.68 -11.06 8.41
N PHE A 8 -12.58 -11.07 9.74
CA PHE A 8 -11.73 -11.98 10.50
C PHE A 8 -12.39 -13.36 10.49
N VAL A 9 -11.76 -14.35 9.88
CA VAL A 9 -12.08 -15.76 10.12
C VAL A 9 -10.75 -16.52 10.28
N ILE A 10 -10.32 -16.64 11.53
CA ILE A 10 -9.41 -17.68 11.97
C ILE A 10 -10.29 -18.86 12.34
N LEU A 11 -10.12 -19.99 11.66
CA LEU A 11 -10.63 -21.26 12.16
C LEU A 11 -9.66 -22.36 11.74
N GLY A 12 -9.02 -22.96 12.76
CA GLY A 12 -8.09 -24.06 12.61
C GLY A 12 -8.77 -25.33 12.11
N CYS A 13 -8.00 -26.13 11.36
CA CYS A 13 -8.29 -27.53 11.16
C CYS A 13 -7.00 -28.31 11.39
N LEU A 14 -6.93 -28.90 12.59
CA LEU A 14 -6.00 -29.94 12.98
C LEU A 14 -6.51 -31.25 12.37
N LEU A 15 -5.68 -31.99 11.62
CA LEU A 15 -5.47 -33.46 11.73
C LEU A 15 -4.89 -34.11 10.45
N LEU A 16 -4.01 -35.09 10.75
CA LEU A 16 -3.77 -36.36 10.04
C LEU A 16 -2.71 -36.46 8.92
N ALA A 17 -1.52 -36.88 9.37
CA ALA A 17 -0.83 -38.14 9.02
C ALA A 17 -0.14 -38.36 7.65
N ALA A 18 1.16 -38.67 7.77
CA ALA A 18 2.00 -39.63 7.02
C ALA A 18 2.09 -39.49 5.48
N SER A 19 3.22 -39.64 4.81
CA SER A 19 4.38 -40.48 5.08
C SER A 19 5.56 -40.04 4.20
N ALA A 20 6.72 -40.62 4.48
CA ALA A 20 8.05 -40.25 4.01
C ALA A 20 8.27 -40.28 2.48
N ALA A 21 8.98 -39.25 1.99
CA ALA A 21 10.02 -39.39 0.98
C ALA A 21 10.85 -38.09 0.95
N HIS A 22 11.74 -37.92 1.93
CA HIS A 22 12.75 -36.86 1.87
C HIS A 22 13.80 -37.28 0.84
N SER A 23 13.58 -36.94 -0.42
CA SER A 23 14.60 -37.01 -1.46
C SER A 23 15.69 -35.99 -1.13
N GLN A 24 16.73 -36.42 -0.42
CA GLN A 24 17.92 -35.60 -0.17
C GLN A 24 18.75 -35.52 -1.46
N PRO A 25 18.94 -34.35 -2.07
CA PRO A 25 19.84 -34.22 -3.21
C PRO A 25 21.31 -34.27 -2.71
N PRO A 26 22.22 -34.93 -3.45
CA PRO A 26 23.61 -35.06 -3.07
C PRO A 26 24.39 -33.85 -3.57
N PHE A 27 24.26 -32.70 -2.89
CA PHE A 27 25.12 -31.55 -3.18
C PHE A 27 25.80 -31.07 -1.90
N GLY A 28 27.14 -31.06 -1.95
CA GLY A 28 28.06 -30.92 -0.83
C GLY A 28 27.82 -29.69 0.04
N ARG A 29 28.05 -29.86 1.34
CA ARG A 29 27.79 -28.91 2.42
C ARG A 29 28.91 -27.89 2.65
N ASP A 30 29.82 -27.71 1.71
CA ASP A 30 31.07 -26.94 1.95
C ASP A 30 31.23 -25.70 1.06
N ALA A 31 30.20 -25.30 0.30
CA ALA A 31 30.24 -24.04 -0.43
C ALA A 31 30.11 -22.86 0.57
N PRO A 32 31.09 -21.93 0.64
CA PRO A 32 30.95 -20.74 1.47
C PRO A 32 29.71 -19.97 1.00
N ALA A 33 28.74 -19.83 1.88
CA ALA A 33 27.53 -19.07 1.65
C ALA A 33 27.91 -17.59 1.49
N MET A 34 28.23 -17.18 0.26
CA MET A 34 28.27 -15.77 -0.10
C MET A 34 26.86 -15.23 0.15
N PRO A 35 26.70 -14.19 0.99
CA PRO A 35 25.40 -13.57 1.17
C PRO A 35 25.00 -12.97 -0.17
N PHE A 36 24.11 -13.65 -0.89
CA PHE A 36 23.44 -13.09 -2.04
C PHE A 36 22.58 -11.94 -1.51
N ILE A 37 23.11 -10.72 -1.57
CA ILE A 37 22.34 -9.51 -1.36
C ILE A 37 21.37 -9.45 -2.56
N ALA A 38 20.23 -10.13 -2.43
CA ALA A 38 19.14 -10.01 -3.38
C ALA A 38 18.76 -8.52 -3.39
N ARG A 39 19.03 -7.82 -4.50
CA ARG A 39 18.59 -6.45 -4.72
C ARG A 39 17.05 -6.49 -4.74
N GLN A 40 16.42 -6.31 -3.58
CA GLN A 40 14.98 -6.18 -3.53
C GLN A 40 14.61 -4.95 -4.36
N PRO A 41 13.70 -5.07 -5.34
CA PRO A 41 13.21 -3.93 -6.08
C PRO A 41 12.63 -2.94 -5.06
N GLN A 42 13.27 -1.78 -4.96
CA GLN A 42 12.84 -0.69 -4.09
C GLN A 42 11.57 -0.10 -4.72
N VAL A 43 10.42 -0.73 -4.48
CA VAL A 43 9.13 -0.13 -4.78
C VAL A 43 9.07 1.11 -3.91
N ARG A 44 9.30 2.29 -4.50
CA ARG A 44 9.12 3.55 -3.78
C ARG A 44 7.66 3.57 -3.32
N PRO A 45 7.40 3.60 -2.01
CA PRO A 45 6.04 3.71 -1.55
C PRO A 45 5.50 5.05 -2.05
N GLY A 46 4.48 4.98 -2.89
CA GLY A 46 3.73 6.16 -3.29
C GLY A 46 3.14 6.88 -2.06
N ILE A 47 2.73 8.14 -2.23
CA ILE A 47 2.08 8.87 -1.14
C ILE A 47 0.66 8.33 -0.92
N SER A 48 0.21 8.32 0.32
CA SER A 48 -1.16 7.92 0.68
C SER A 48 -2.14 9.10 0.61
N LEU A 49 -3.45 8.81 0.60
CA LEU A 49 -4.51 9.84 0.60
C LEU A 49 -4.36 10.79 1.80
N ASP A 50 -4.11 10.26 3.00
CA ASP A 50 -3.89 11.06 4.21
C ASP A 50 -2.65 11.95 4.10
N GLN A 51 -1.56 11.44 3.52
CA GLN A 51 -0.37 12.25 3.28
C GLN A 51 -0.65 13.39 2.29
N ALA A 52 -1.41 13.12 1.23
CA ALA A 52 -1.86 14.14 0.28
C ALA A 52 -2.76 15.19 0.95
N ILE A 53 -3.71 14.77 1.80
CA ILE A 53 -4.56 15.67 2.59
C ILE A 53 -3.72 16.56 3.50
N GLN A 54 -2.77 15.99 4.23
CA GLN A 54 -1.93 16.75 5.16
C GLN A 54 -1.02 17.73 4.40
N ARG A 55 -0.49 17.33 3.25
CA ARG A 55 0.28 18.22 2.37
C ARG A 55 -0.57 19.42 1.92
N ILE A 56 -1.74 19.16 1.33
CA ILE A 56 -2.64 20.22 0.84
C ILE A 56 -3.12 21.13 1.97
N ARG A 57 -3.43 20.58 3.16
CA ARG A 57 -3.83 21.39 4.32
C ARG A 57 -2.71 22.34 4.75
N ARG A 58 -1.47 21.87 4.82
CA ARG A 58 -0.32 22.70 5.18
C ARG A 58 -0.03 23.78 4.13
N GLU A 59 -0.15 23.43 2.85
CA GLU A 59 0.12 24.36 1.74
C GLU A 59 -0.94 25.44 1.58
N THR A 60 -2.21 25.10 1.81
CA THR A 60 -3.33 26.01 1.52
C THR A 60 -3.89 26.71 2.77
N GLY A 61 -3.72 26.14 3.96
CA GLY A 61 -4.45 26.55 5.16
C GLY A 61 -5.97 26.35 5.06
N GLY A 62 -6.45 25.69 4.00
CA GLY A 62 -7.88 25.53 3.72
C GLY A 62 -8.54 24.35 4.43
N ARG A 63 -9.87 24.35 4.45
CA ARG A 63 -10.67 23.24 5.00
C ARG A 63 -10.93 22.19 3.93
N ILE A 64 -10.58 20.94 4.20
CA ILE A 64 -10.89 19.82 3.30
C ILE A 64 -12.40 19.54 3.36
N LEU A 65 -13.04 19.51 2.19
CA LEU A 65 -14.46 19.20 2.04
C LEU A 65 -14.69 17.75 1.59
N SER A 66 -13.82 17.23 0.72
CA SER A 66 -13.87 15.85 0.22
C SER A 66 -12.49 15.43 -0.25
N ALA A 67 -12.20 14.13 -0.15
CA ALA A 67 -10.95 13.55 -0.64
C ALA A 67 -11.24 12.16 -1.21
N ASP A 68 -11.08 12.02 -2.52
CA ASP A 68 -11.43 10.81 -3.27
C ASP A 68 -10.16 10.15 -3.83
N THR A 69 -10.11 8.82 -3.83
CA THR A 69 -9.07 8.06 -4.55
C THR A 69 -9.61 7.64 -5.90
N ILE A 70 -9.00 8.13 -6.97
CA ILE A 70 -9.30 7.76 -8.35
C ILE A 70 -8.25 6.74 -8.79
N ARG A 71 -8.69 5.52 -9.11
CA ARG A 71 -7.83 4.45 -9.62
C ARG A 71 -8.18 4.19 -11.07
N ASN A 72 -7.26 4.52 -11.96
CA ASN A 72 -7.37 4.21 -13.38
C ASN A 72 -6.26 3.23 -13.74
N GLY A 73 -6.40 2.43 -14.79
CA GLY A 73 -5.46 1.35 -15.17
C GLY A 73 -3.99 1.75 -15.36
N GLY A 74 -3.63 3.01 -15.17
CA GLY A 74 -2.28 3.54 -15.17
C GLY A 74 -1.83 4.23 -13.88
N GLY A 75 -2.58 4.24 -12.77
CA GLY A 75 -2.14 4.87 -11.51
C GLY A 75 -3.24 5.23 -10.52
N VAL A 76 -2.82 5.86 -9.41
CA VAL A 76 -3.70 6.40 -8.37
C VAL A 76 -3.59 7.92 -8.39
N THR A 77 -4.72 8.62 -8.43
CA THR A 77 -4.79 10.08 -8.29
C THR A 77 -5.74 10.43 -7.17
N TYR A 78 -5.33 11.32 -6.27
CA TYR A 78 -6.18 11.83 -5.21
C TYR A 78 -6.83 13.14 -5.64
N ARG A 79 -8.16 13.19 -5.60
CA ARG A 79 -8.93 14.39 -5.87
C ARG A 79 -9.42 14.99 -4.57
N ILE A 80 -8.91 16.17 -4.22
CA ILE A 80 -9.15 16.80 -2.93
C ILE A 80 -9.86 18.13 -3.15
N LYS A 81 -11.09 18.25 -2.63
CA LYS A 81 -11.85 19.50 -2.63
C LYS A 81 -11.51 20.30 -1.38
N VAL A 82 -11.10 21.54 -1.55
CA VAL A 82 -10.64 22.42 -0.46
C VAL A 82 -11.43 23.72 -0.51
N LEU A 83 -11.99 24.11 0.62
CA LEU A 83 -12.46 25.47 0.87
C LEU A 83 -11.27 26.33 1.28
N LEU A 84 -10.88 27.25 0.41
CA LEU A 84 -9.80 28.20 0.66
C LEU A 84 -10.24 29.30 1.65
N PRO A 85 -9.30 29.99 2.30
CA PRO A 85 -9.61 31.08 3.23
C PRO A 85 -10.42 32.23 2.61
N ASP A 86 -10.31 32.42 1.29
CA ASP A 86 -11.06 33.41 0.51
C ASP A 86 -12.51 32.99 0.19
N GLY A 87 -12.95 31.84 0.70
CA GLY A 87 -14.30 31.32 0.51
C GLY A 87 -14.50 30.53 -0.79
N ARG A 88 -13.48 30.40 -1.65
CA ARG A 88 -13.58 29.65 -2.90
C ARG A 88 -13.30 28.17 -2.69
N VAL A 89 -13.96 27.32 -3.47
CA VAL A 89 -13.66 25.88 -3.51
C VAL A 89 -12.71 25.60 -4.66
N LYS A 90 -11.56 24.99 -4.36
CA LYS A 90 -10.60 24.51 -5.36
C LYS A 90 -10.45 23.00 -5.29
N VAL A 91 -10.26 22.37 -6.46
CA VAL A 91 -10.00 20.93 -6.58
C VAL A 91 -8.52 20.72 -6.87
N PHE A 92 -7.86 19.95 -6.01
CA PHE A 92 -6.46 19.55 -6.18
C PHE A 92 -6.41 18.10 -6.65
N HIS A 93 -5.54 17.83 -7.62
CA HIS A 93 -5.24 16.49 -8.10
C HIS A 93 -3.79 16.16 -7.71
N VAL A 94 -3.62 15.09 -6.95
CA VAL A 94 -2.30 14.69 -6.45
C VAL A 94 -2.01 13.28 -6.96
N ASP A 95 -0.87 13.09 -7.64
CA ASP A 95 -0.45 11.76 -8.08
C ASP A 95 0.01 10.93 -6.87
N GLY A 96 -0.49 9.69 -6.77
CA GLY A 96 -0.13 8.77 -5.71
C GLY A 96 1.28 8.22 -5.84
N ARG A 97 1.98 8.41 -6.96
CA ARG A 97 3.34 7.89 -7.20
C ARG A 97 4.47 8.77 -6.68
N GLY A 98 4.17 10.01 -6.26
CA GLY A 98 5.13 10.94 -5.65
C GLY A 98 5.50 12.11 -6.55
#